data_AF-U5QPN7-F1
#
_entry.id   AF-U5QPN7-F1
#
_cell.length_a   1.000
_cell.length_b   1.000
_cell.length_c   1.000
_cell.angle_alpha   90.00
_cell.angle_beta   90.00
_cell.angle_gamma   90.00
#
_symmetry.space_group_name_H-M   'P 1'
#
loop_
_entity.id
_entity.type
_entity.pdbx_description
1 polymer ?
#
loop_
_entity_poly.entity_id
_entity_poly.type
_entity_poly.pdbx_seq_one_letter_code
_entity_poly.pdbx_strand_id
1 'polypeptide(L)'
;MTNVGKESAQAVAASYDFSQFNTIVDVGGAQGSLISAIVQSYPHLKGILFDLPEVIVNVSVDSAIQPVAGNFFESVPAGSDIIEAVKR
;
A
#
# COMPACT_ATOMS: atom_id res chain seq x y z
N MET A 1 -2.66 -19.64 -10.03
CA MET A 1 -3.13 -18.52 -10.88
C MET A 1 -3.38 -17.31 -10.00
N THR A 2 -2.41 -16.40 -9.90
CA THR A 2 -2.49 -15.14 -9.14
C THR A 2 -1.62 -14.08 -9.84
N ASN A 3 -1.85 -13.87 -11.13
CA ASN A 3 -1.11 -12.87 -11.93
C ASN A 3 -1.85 -11.55 -12.12
N VAL A 4 -3.19 -11.57 -12.10
CA VAL A 4 -4.01 -10.38 -12.41
C VAL A 4 -3.77 -9.24 -11.40
N GLY A 5 -3.62 -9.55 -10.11
CA GLY A 5 -3.37 -8.53 -9.08
C GLY A 5 -2.01 -7.85 -9.16
N LYS A 6 -0.96 -8.56 -9.64
CA LYS A 6 0.39 -8.01 -9.76
C LYS A 6 0.54 -7.13 -11.00
N GLU A 7 -0.09 -7.52 -12.11
CA GLU A 7 -0.04 -6.77 -13.37
C GLU A 7 -0.80 -5.45 -13.27
N SER A 8 -1.98 -5.43 -12.66
CA SER A 8 -2.70 -4.17 -12.38
C SER A 8 -1.92 -3.26 -11.44
N ALA A 9 -1.25 -3.83 -10.44
CA ALA A 9 -0.47 -3.05 -9.49
C ALA A 9 0.73 -2.34 -10.14
N GLN A 10 1.46 -3.05 -10.99
CA GLN A 10 2.57 -2.46 -11.76
C GLN A 10 2.08 -1.39 -12.74
N ALA A 11 0.91 -1.60 -13.37
CA ALA A 11 0.33 -0.60 -14.26
C ALA A 11 -0.03 0.70 -13.51
N VAL A 12 -0.62 0.61 -12.31
CA VAL A 12 -0.90 1.78 -11.46
C VAL A 12 0.40 2.47 -11.05
N ALA A 13 1.39 1.71 -10.57
CA ALA A 13 2.71 2.23 -10.20
C ALA A 13 3.43 2.95 -11.37
N ALA A 14 3.23 2.48 -12.60
CA ALA A 14 3.80 3.07 -13.81
C ALA A 14 2.97 4.23 -14.39
N SER A 15 1.68 4.32 -14.04
CA SER A 15 0.77 5.35 -14.56
C SER A 15 0.87 6.69 -13.84
N TYR A 16 1.54 6.73 -12.70
CA TYR A 16 1.64 7.90 -11.85
C TYR A 16 3.07 8.07 -11.35
N ASP A 17 3.58 9.30 -11.38
CA ASP A 17 4.90 9.61 -10.86
C ASP A 17 4.82 9.81 -9.34
N PHE A 18 5.37 8.86 -8.59
CA PHE A 18 5.41 8.92 -7.13
C PHE A 18 6.66 9.63 -6.58
N SER A 19 7.53 10.15 -7.44
CA SER A 19 8.82 10.75 -7.05
C SER A 19 8.69 11.93 -6.09
N GLN A 20 7.59 12.69 -6.19
CA GLN A 20 7.35 13.88 -5.37
C GLN A 20 6.83 13.57 -3.95
N PHE A 21 6.48 12.32 -3.66
CA PHE A 21 5.92 11.92 -2.37
C PHE A 21 6.96 11.19 -1.52
N ASN A 22 6.79 11.28 -0.21
CA ASN A 22 7.66 10.58 0.76
C ASN A 22 6.90 9.45 1.46
N THR A 23 5.58 9.53 1.55
CA THR A 23 4.77 8.52 2.24
C THR A 23 3.47 8.21 1.49
N ILE A 24 3.23 6.93 1.21
CA ILE A 24 1.98 6.39 0.64
C ILE A 24 1.25 5.54 1.68
N VAL A 25 -0.08 5.64 1.71
CA VAL A 25 -0.95 4.71 2.44
C VAL A 25 -1.76 3.90 1.43
N ASP A 26 -1.67 2.57 1.52
CA ASP A 26 -2.50 1.61 0.78
C ASP A 26 -3.59 1.08 1.72
N VAL A 27 -4.82 1.52 1.50
CA VAL A 27 -6.00 1.18 2.29
C VAL A 27 -6.73 0.00 1.65
N GLY A 28 -6.86 -1.10 2.39
CA GLY A 28 -7.49 -2.33 1.90
C GLY A 28 -6.58 -3.14 0.95
N GLY A 29 -5.27 -2.92 1.03
CA GLY A 29 -4.26 -3.54 0.16
C GLY A 29 -4.06 -5.04 0.36
N ALA A 30 -4.75 -5.67 1.33
CA ALA A 30 -4.64 -7.08 1.67
C ALA A 30 -3.20 -7.52 1.98
N GLN A 31 -2.55 -8.22 1.05
CA GLN A 31 -1.17 -8.70 1.21
C GLN A 31 -0.11 -7.66 0.79
N GLY A 32 -0.53 -6.43 0.47
CA GLY A 32 0.39 -5.32 0.18
C GLY A 32 1.21 -5.49 -1.10
N SER A 33 0.73 -6.27 -2.08
CA SER A 33 1.46 -6.49 -3.34
C SER A 33 1.64 -5.20 -4.16
N LEU A 34 0.67 -4.28 -4.09
CA LEU A 34 0.74 -3.00 -4.79
C LEU A 34 1.74 -2.06 -4.14
N ILE A 35 1.55 -1.75 -2.85
CA ILE A 35 2.48 -0.90 -2.12
C ILE A 35 3.92 -1.43 -2.14
N SER A 36 4.10 -2.77 -2.16
CA SER A 36 5.42 -3.38 -2.35
C SER A 36 6.04 -3.06 -3.70
N ALA A 37 5.26 -3.13 -4.79
CA ALA A 37 5.76 -2.78 -6.13
C ALA A 37 6.13 -1.29 -6.25
N ILE A 38 5.35 -0.42 -5.61
CA ILE A 38 5.61 1.03 -5.59
C ILE A 38 6.89 1.33 -4.81
N VAL A 39 7.00 0.86 -3.56
CA VAL A 39 8.17 1.14 -2.71
C VAL A 39 9.46 0.54 -3.30
N GLN A 40 9.39 -0.61 -3.99
CA GLN A 40 10.53 -1.17 -4.71
C GLN A 40 10.97 -0.32 -5.90
N SER A 41 10.02 0.38 -6.55
CA SER A 41 10.29 1.26 -7.69
C SER A 41 10.76 2.65 -7.25
N TYR A 42 10.42 3.06 -6.02
CA TYR A 42 10.76 4.35 -5.43
C TYR A 42 11.38 4.16 -4.03
N PRO A 43 12.69 3.84 -3.92
CA PRO A 43 13.32 3.48 -2.65
C PRO A 43 13.32 4.57 -1.56
N HIS A 44 13.08 5.83 -1.93
CA HIS A 44 12.94 6.94 -0.97
C HIS A 44 11.57 6.98 -0.29
N LEU A 45 10.59 6.28 -0.87
CA LEU A 45 9.20 6.33 -0.48
C LEU A 45 8.92 5.31 0.63
N LYS A 46 8.24 5.75 1.68
CA LYS A 46 7.79 4.89 2.79
C LYS A 46 6.36 4.44 2.55
N GLY A 47 6.09 3.17 2.78
CA GLY A 47 4.75 2.61 2.66
C GLY A 47 4.06 2.43 4.00
N ILE A 48 2.75 2.66 4.04
CA ILE A 48 1.86 2.22 5.12
C ILE A 48 0.80 1.31 4.50
N LEU A 49 0.77 0.04 4.90
CA LEU A 49 -0.30 -0.88 4.53
C LEU A 49 -1.36 -0.84 5.63
N PHE A 50 -2.54 -0.32 5.30
CA PHE A 50 -3.63 -0.16 6.24
C PHE A 50 -4.80 -1.09 5.89
N ASP A 51 -5.11 -2.03 6.78
CA ASP A 51 -6.19 -2.99 6.59
C ASP A 51 -6.75 -3.44 7.95
N LEU A 52 -7.78 -4.27 7.93
CA LEU A 52 -8.39 -4.81 9.14
C LEU A 52 -7.38 -5.61 9.98
N PRO A 53 -7.54 -5.64 11.31
CA PRO A 53 -6.63 -6.38 12.20
C PRO A 53 -6.43 -7.86 11.80
N GLU A 54 -7.49 -8.55 11.37
CA GLU A 54 -7.40 -9.95 10.93
C GLU A 54 -6.56 -10.16 9.65
N VAL A 55 -6.43 -9.11 8.83
CA VAL A 55 -5.58 -9.14 7.62
C VAL A 55 -4.14 -8.87 8.04
N ILE A 56 -3.91 -7.78 8.76
CA ILE A 56 -2.57 -7.29 9.14
C ILE A 56 -1.78 -8.31 9.96
N VAL A 57 -2.42 -9.11 10.81
CA VAL A 57 -1.70 -10.12 11.62
C VAL A 57 -0.95 -11.17 10.77
N ASN A 58 -1.35 -11.36 9.51
CA ASN A 58 -0.79 -12.38 8.63
C ASN A 58 0.02 -11.81 7.45
N VAL A 59 0.24 -10.49 7.40
CA VAL A 59 1.00 -9.89 6.29
C VAL A 59 2.50 -10.03 6.53
N SER A 60 3.24 -10.21 5.43
CA SER A 60 4.69 -10.15 5.40
C SER A 60 5.09 -9.19 4.30
N VAL A 61 5.63 -8.05 4.69
CA VAL A 61 5.97 -6.92 3.79
C VAL A 61 7.41 -6.49 4.00
N ASP A 62 7.94 -5.72 3.06
CA ASP A 62 9.29 -5.16 3.16
C ASP A 62 9.44 -4.25 4.40
N SER A 63 10.65 -4.13 4.92
CA SER A 63 11.01 -3.21 6.00
C SER A 63 10.66 -1.73 5.73
N ALA A 64 10.57 -1.33 4.46
CA ALA A 64 10.16 0.01 4.05
C ALA A 64 8.63 0.23 4.12
N ILE A 65 7.86 -0.80 4.49
CA ILE A 65 6.41 -0.79 4.59
C ILE A 65 6.00 -1.06 6.04
N GLN A 66 5.22 -0.15 6.60
CA GLN A 66 4.65 -0.29 7.93
C GLN A 66 3.23 -0.87 7.85
N PRO A 67 2.97 -2.09 8.35
CA PRO A 67 1.62 -2.60 8.49
C PRO A 67 0.92 -1.92 9.68
N VAL A 68 -0.29 -1.40 9.45
CA VAL A 68 -1.12 -0.71 10.44
C VAL A 68 -2.52 -1.30 10.40
N ALA A 69 -2.98 -1.81 11.54
CA ALA A 69 -4.33 -2.34 11.67
C ALA A 69 -5.35 -1.23 11.98
N GLY A 70 -6.50 -1.25 11.31
CA GLY A 70 -7.62 -0.37 11.63
C GLY A 70 -8.79 -0.49 10.67
N ASN A 71 -9.81 0.33 10.92
CA ASN A 71 -11.01 0.40 10.10
C ASN A 71 -11.05 1.74 9.35
N PHE A 72 -10.97 1.68 8.01
CA PHE A 72 -10.93 2.90 7.18
C PHE A 72 -12.24 3.70 7.21
N PHE A 73 -13.36 3.06 7.55
CA PHE A 73 -14.64 3.75 7.73
C PHE A 73 -14.64 4.64 8.98
N GLU A 74 -13.74 4.40 9.93
CA GLU A 74 -13.60 5.19 11.16
C GLU A 74 -12.49 6.22 11.02
N SER A 75 -11.30 5.79 10.57
CA SER A 75 -10.15 6.68 10.39
C SER A 75 -9.11 6.09 9.46
N VAL A 76 -8.28 6.96 8.88
CA VAL A 76 -7.09 6.58 8.11
C VAL A 76 -5.84 7.16 8.78
N PRO A 77 -4.66 6.52 8.62
CA PRO A 77 -3.41 7.05 9.15
C PRO A 77 -3.13 8.49 8.69
N ALA A 78 -2.77 9.37 9.62
CA ALA A 78 -2.42 10.76 9.34
C ALA A 78 -0.97 10.87 8.82
N GLY A 79 -0.68 11.96 8.10
CA GLY A 79 0.68 12.29 7.66
C GLY A 79 1.12 11.59 6.37
N SER A 80 0.19 11.06 5.58
CA SER A 80 0.47 10.59 4.22
C SER A 80 0.35 11.72 3.21
N ASP A 81 1.22 11.67 2.19
CA ASP A 81 1.14 12.63 1.09
C ASP A 81 0.12 12.16 0.02
N ILE A 82 -0.15 10.85 -0.01
CA ILE A 82 -1.13 10.23 -0.91
C ILE A 82 -1.77 8.99 -0.27
N ILE A 83 -3.05 8.78 -0.59
CA ILE A 83 -3.84 7.61 -0.19
C ILE A 83 -4.28 6.88 -1.45
N GLU A 84 -3.94 5.61 -1.53
CA GLU A 84 -4.50 4.65 -2.49
C GLU A 84 -5.49 3.75 -1.73
N ALA A 85 -6.67 3.53 -2.29
CA ALA A 85 -7.73 2.78 -1.62
C ALA A 85 -8.40 1.84 -2.60
N VAL A 86 -8.28 0.54 -2.34
CA VAL A 86 -8.98 -0.49 -3.10
C VAL A 86 -10.34 -0.72 -2.45
N LYS A 87 -11.41 -0.13 -3.03
CA LYS A 87 -12.78 -0.48 -2.63
C LYS A 87 -13.05 -1.95 -2.96
N ARG A 88 -13.28 -2.75 -1.93
CA ARG A 88 -13.92 -4.07 -2.05
C ARG A 88 -15.37 -3.98 -1.60
#